data_AF-A0A533Q816-F1
#
_entry.id   AF-A0A533Q816-F1
#
_cell.length_a   1.000
_cell.length_b   1.000
_cell.length_c   1.000
_cell.angle_alpha   90.00
_cell.angle_beta   90.00
_cell.angle_gamma   90.00
#
_symmetry.space_group_name_H-M   'P 1'
#
loop_
_entity.id
_entity.type
_entity.pdbx_description
1 polymer ?
#
loop_
_entity_poly.entity_id
_entity_poly.type
_entity_poly.pdbx_seq_one_letter_code
_entity_poly.pdbx_strand_id
1 'polypeptide(L)' 'MREADFEDQYFELLRDIIARIGLADVREFGLYWDDCCDYLHKLGYRVKIEILEIS' A
#
# COMPACT_ATOMS: atom_id res chain seq x y z
N MET A 1 -11.77 13.55 1.63
CA MET A 1 -10.71 13.15 2.58
C MET A 1 -10.67 14.26 3.62
N ARG A 2 -11.04 13.99 4.88
CA ARG A 2 -10.79 14.94 5.97
C ARG A 2 -9.26 15.08 6.03
N GLU A 3 -8.73 16.29 6.12
CA GLU A 3 -7.28 16.54 6.22
C GLU A 3 -6.73 15.74 7.40
N ALA A 4 -6.29 14.51 7.14
CA ALA A 4 -5.41 13.82 8.04
C ALA A 4 -4.10 14.60 7.98
N ASP A 5 -3.54 14.91 9.15
CA ASP A 5 -2.21 15.53 9.28
C ASP A 5 -1.15 14.54 8.78
N PHE A 6 -1.11 14.35 7.47
CA PHE A 6 0.02 13.73 6.81
C PHE A 6 1.15 14.74 6.85
N GLU A 7 2.36 14.30 7.19
CA GLU A 7 3.53 15.13 6.96
C GLU A 7 3.56 15.48 5.47
N ASP A 8 3.73 16.77 5.14
CA ASP A 8 3.65 17.27 3.76
C ASP A 8 4.52 16.47 2.77
N GLN A 9 5.66 15.95 3.27
CA GLN A 9 6.58 15.11 2.51
C GLN A 9 6.01 13.76 2.05
N TYR A 10 5.02 13.21 2.76
CA TYR A 10 4.37 11.94 2.43
C TYR A 10 2.97 12.12 1.85
N PHE A 11 2.43 13.33 1.81
CA PHE A 11 1.05 13.59 1.38
C PHE A 11 0.76 13.05 -0.03
N GLU A 12 1.59 13.40 -1.01
CA GLU A 12 1.43 12.96 -2.40
C GLU A 12 1.50 11.43 -2.53
N LEU A 13 2.48 10.82 -1.85
CA LEU A 13 2.66 9.37 -1.84
C LEU A 13 1.44 8.65 -1.24
N LEU A 14 0.97 9.13 -0.10
CA LEU A 14 -0.16 8.54 0.61
C LEU A 14 -1.47 8.75 -0.16
N ARG A 15 -1.68 9.92 -0.76
CA ARG A 15 -2.83 10.18 -1.63
C ARG A 15 -2.89 9.17 -2.77
N ASP A 16 -1.78 8.95 -3.46
CA ASP A 16 -1.73 8.05 -4.62
C ASP A 16 -1.95 6.59 -4.22
N ILE A 17 -1.35 6.14 -3.11
CA ILE A 17 -1.56 4.79 -2.56
C ILE A 17 -3.03 4.59 -2.16
N ILE A 18 -3.62 5.55 -1.44
CA ILE A 18 -5.01 5.46 -0.98
C ILE A 18 -5.99 5.47 -2.15
N ALA A 19 -5.74 6.28 -3.18
CA ALA A 19 -6.52 6.28 -4.41
C ALA A 19 -6.49 4.90 -5.10
N ARG A 20 -5.31 4.25 -5.15
CA ARG A 20 -5.20 2.90 -5.71
C ARG A 20 -5.94 1.86 -4.88
N ILE A 21 -5.81 1.90 -3.55
CA ILE A 21 -6.53 0.97 -2.65
C ILE A 21 -8.04 1.12 -2.83
N GLY A 22 -8.55 2.36 -2.95
CA GLY A 22 -9.98 2.60 -3.23
C GLY A 22 -10.44 2.08 -4.59
N LEU A 23 -9.57 2.11 -5.61
CA LEU A 23 -9.86 1.54 -6.93
C LEU A 23 -9.74 0.00 -6.94
N ALA A 24 -8.90 -0.59 -6.11
CA ALA A 24 -8.65 -2.03 -6.09
C ALA A 24 -9.81 -2.88 -5.56
N ASP A 25 -10.86 -2.25 -5.01
CA ASP A 25 -12.10 -2.91 -4.61
C ASP A 25 -12.88 -3.51 -5.80
N VAL A 26 -12.57 -3.08 -7.03
CA VAL A 26 -13.10 -3.69 -8.27
C VAL A 26 -12.13 -4.72 -8.86
N ARG A 27 -12.66 -5.89 -9.28
CA ARG A 27 -11.90 -7.06 -9.73
C ARG A 27 -10.92 -6.76 -10.87
N GLU A 28 -11.27 -5.86 -11.77
CA GLU A 28 -10.47 -5.46 -12.93
C GLU A 28 -9.22 -4.64 -12.56
N PHE A 29 -9.18 -4.07 -11.35
CA PHE A 29 -8.08 -3.21 -10.88
C PHE A 29 -7.47 -3.70 -9.56
N GLY A 30 -7.61 -4.99 -9.29
CA GLY A 30 -7.14 -5.62 -8.06
C GLY A 30 -5.69 -5.27 -7.72
N LEU A 31 -5.42 -5.20 -6.41
CA LEU A 31 -4.10 -4.91 -5.86
C LEU A 31 -3.26 -6.19 -5.86
N TYR A 32 -2.19 -6.23 -6.64
CA TYR A 32 -1.30 -7.38 -6.70
C TYR A 32 -0.26 -7.35 -5.57
N TRP A 33 0.35 -8.50 -5.30
CA TRP A 33 1.42 -8.61 -4.32
C TRP A 33 2.58 -7.62 -4.58
N ASP A 34 2.94 -7.44 -5.84
CA ASP A 34 4.03 -6.54 -6.23
C ASP A 34 3.65 -5.07 -5.97
N ASP A 35 2.39 -4.68 -6.20
CA ASP A 35 1.91 -3.33 -5.86
C ASP A 35 2.05 -3.07 -4.35
N CYS A 36 1.67 -4.05 -3.52
CA CYS A 36 1.81 -3.96 -2.07
C CYS A 36 3.27 -3.83 -1.63
N CYS A 37 4.16 -4.62 -2.23
CA CYS A 37 5.60 -4.55 -1.95
C CYS A 37 6.18 -3.19 -2.32
N ASP A 38 5.82 -2.66 -3.48
CA ASP A 38 6.30 -1.36 -3.97
C ASP A 38 5.81 -0.20 -3.09
N TYR A 39 4.57 -0.24 -2.62
CA TYR A 39 4.04 0.79 -1.71
C TYR A 39 4.74 0.77 -0.37
N LEU A 40 4.94 -0.41 0.20
CA LEU A 40 5.68 -0.56 1.45
C LEU A 40 7.13 -0.10 1.29
N HIS A 41 7.76 -0.38 0.16
CA HIS A 41 9.11 0.12 -0.14
C HIS A 41 9.18 1.64 -0.20
N LYS A 42 8.24 2.29 -0.89
CA LYS A 42 8.16 3.76 -0.98
C LYS A 42 7.91 4.42 0.36
N LEU A 43 7.26 3.72 1.28
CA LEU A 43 7.04 4.14 2.67
C LEU A 43 8.26 3.86 3.58
N GLY A 44 9.35 3.30 3.04
CA GLY A 44 10.57 3.01 3.79
C GLY A 44 10.59 1.65 4.48
N TYR A 45 9.62 0.79 4.20
CA TYR A 45 9.52 -0.56 4.77
C TYR A 45 10.01 -1.62 3.79
N ARG A 46 10.41 -2.78 4.32
CA ARG A 46 10.73 -3.97 3.52
C ARG A 46 9.82 -5.11 3.95
N VAL A 47 9.22 -5.78 2.97
CA VAL A 47 8.40 -6.96 3.20
C VAL A 47 9.30 -8.18 3.43
N LYS A 48 8.99 -8.97 4.47
CA LYS A 48 9.59 -10.28 4.74
C LYS A 48 8.46 -11.30 4.85
N ILE A 49 8.50 -12.35 4.02
CA ILE A 49 7.57 -13.48 4.12
C ILE A 49 8.28 -14.62 4.84
N GLU A 50 7.59 -15.21 5.82
CA GLU A 50 8.01 -16.44 6.50
C GLU A 50 6.92 -17.49 6.30
N ILE A 51 7.33 -18.70 5.88
CA ILE A 51 6.42 -19.83 5.71
C ILE A 51 6.60 -20.74 6.91
N LEU A 52 5.51 -20.99 7.63
CA LEU A 52 5.48 -21.86 8.80
C LEU A 52 4.74 -23.15 8.42
N GLU A 53 5.34 -24.29 8.76
CA GLU A 53 4.64 -25.58 8.70
C GLU A 53 3.66 -25.66 9.86
N ILE A 54 2.42 -26.02 9.57
CA ILE A 54 1.40 -26.30 10.58
C ILE A 54 1.33 -27.82 10.73
N SER A 55 1.95 -28.34 11.78
CA SER A 55 1.89 -29.75 12.20
C SER A 55 0.63 -30.07 12.99
#